data_AF-A0A5A7NAA4-F1
#
_entry.id   AF-A0A5A7NAA4-F1
#
_cell.length_a   1.000
_cell.length_b   1.000
_cell.length_c   1.000
_cell.angle_alpha   90.00
_cell.angle_beta   90.00
_cell.angle_gamma   90.00
#
_symmetry.space_group_name_H-M   'P 1'
#
loop_
_entity.id
_entity.type
_entity.pdbx_description
1 polymer ?
#
loop_
_entity_poly.entity_id
_entity_poly.type
_entity_poly.pdbx_seq_one_letter_code
_entity_poly.pdbx_strand_id
1 'polypeptide(L)'
;MLGENVSQAAQFALSGNSEGGIIAYSLALSPQLKTRGRYALIPADWHQPLRQRMVRLKGAGAIAEDFYAYMNTEKARAIMRDYGFSLPES
;
A
#
# COMPACT_ATOMS: atom_id res chain seq x y z
N MET A 1 -18.64 -10.38 -4.02
CA MET A 1 -18.67 -8.99 -4.53
C MET A 1 -17.24 -8.57 -4.78
N LEU A 2 -16.95 -7.94 -5.93
CA LEU A 2 -15.62 -7.39 -6.24
C LEU A 2 -15.56 -5.95 -5.68
N GLY A 3 -14.55 -5.63 -4.87
CA GLY A 3 -14.29 -4.25 -4.48
C GLY A 3 -13.71 -3.46 -5.65
N GLU A 4 -14.26 -2.29 -5.97
CA GLU A 4 -13.79 -1.45 -7.08
C GLU A 4 -12.41 -0.86 -6.82
N ASN A 5 -11.97 -0.86 -5.55
CA ASN A 5 -10.61 -0.54 -5.14
C ASN A 5 -10.22 -1.29 -3.86
N VAL A 6 -8.93 -1.25 -3.55
CA VAL A 6 -8.36 -2.00 -2.41
C VAL A 6 -8.86 -1.52 -1.05
N SER A 7 -9.25 -0.25 -0.92
CA SER A 7 -9.82 0.31 0.30
C SER A 7 -11.22 -0.24 0.57
N GLN A 8 -12.04 -0.42 -0.47
CA GLN A 8 -13.38 -0.98 -0.36
C GLN A 8 -13.33 -2.49 -0.04
N ALA A 9 -12.39 -3.22 -0.66
CA ALA A 9 -12.12 -4.61 -0.30
C ALA A 9 -11.73 -4.76 1.19
N ALA A 10 -10.93 -3.82 1.71
CA ALA A 10 -10.58 -3.79 3.13
C ALA A 10 -11.78 -3.49 4.04
N GLN A 11 -12.68 -2.60 3.65
CA GLN A 11 -13.93 -2.36 4.40
C GLN A 11 -14.83 -3.58 4.44
N PHE A 12 -14.94 -4.35 3.34
CA PHE A 12 -15.70 -5.60 3.32
C PHE A 12 -15.06 -6.72 4.16
N ALA A 13 -13.73 -6.80 4.19
CA ALA A 13 -13.03 -7.74 5.05
C ALA A 13 -13.26 -7.44 6.55
N LEU A 14 -13.50 -6.17 6.90
CA LEU A 14 -13.71 -5.73 8.29
C LEU A 14 -15.18 -5.68 8.72
N SER A 15 -16.14 -5.76 7.79
CA SER A 15 -17.56 -5.58 8.10
C SER A 15 -18.18 -6.76 8.86
N GLY A 16 -17.43 -7.85 9.08
CA GLY A 16 -17.91 -9.08 9.70
C GLY A 16 -18.85 -9.91 8.81
N ASN A 17 -19.15 -9.43 7.60
CA ASN A 17 -20.00 -10.11 6.60
C ASN A 17 -19.20 -11.02 5.65
N SER A 18 -17.90 -11.21 5.90
CA SER A 18 -17.05 -12.15 5.19
C SER A 18 -16.15 -12.89 6.19
N GLU A 19 -15.86 -14.16 5.92
CA GLU A 19 -14.93 -14.95 6.74
C GLU A 19 -13.46 -14.53 6.53
N GLY A 20 -13.18 -13.77 5.46
CA GLY A 20 -11.88 -13.20 5.15
C GLY A 20 -11.85 -12.49 3.78
N GLY A 21 -10.72 -11.88 3.44
CA GLY A 21 -10.53 -11.20 2.16
C GLY A 21 -9.06 -10.91 1.82
N ILE A 22 -8.76 -10.80 0.54
CA ILE A 22 -7.43 -10.38 0.05
C ILE A 22 -7.42 -8.86 -0.02
N ILE A 23 -6.49 -8.24 0.71
CA ILE A 23 -6.34 -6.79 0.81
C ILE A 23 -4.87 -6.39 0.63
N ALA A 24 -4.61 -5.10 0.37
CA ALA A 24 -3.24 -4.61 0.39
C ALA A 24 -2.65 -4.73 1.80
N TYR A 25 -1.41 -5.22 1.86
CA TYR A 25 -0.68 -5.37 3.12
C TYR A 25 -0.50 -4.02 3.84
N SER A 26 -0.34 -2.92 3.10
CA SER A 26 -0.28 -1.57 3.66
C SER A 26 -1.54 -1.16 4.41
N LEU A 27 -2.72 -1.65 4.00
CA LEU A 27 -3.95 -1.44 4.75
C LEU A 27 -3.96 -2.29 6.01
N ALA A 28 -3.54 -3.55 5.93
CA ALA A 28 -3.45 -4.44 7.10
C ALA A 28 -2.54 -3.88 8.21
N LEU A 29 -1.46 -3.19 7.83
CA LEU A 29 -0.53 -2.55 8.77
C LEU A 29 -0.96 -1.16 9.25
N SER A 30 -1.98 -0.56 8.65
CA SER A 30 -2.48 0.76 9.07
C SER A 30 -2.94 0.73 10.53
N PRO A 31 -2.77 1.83 11.30
CA PRO A 31 -3.19 1.89 12.70
C PRO A 31 -4.65 1.49 12.94
N GLN A 32 -5.53 1.78 11.97
CA GLN A 32 -6.95 1.48 12.03
C GLN A 32 -7.25 -0.01 11.94
N LEU A 33 -6.44 -0.79 11.21
CA LEU A 33 -6.70 -2.20 10.91
C LEU A 33 -5.77 -3.16 11.68
N LYS A 34 -4.55 -2.73 11.99
CA LYS A 34 -3.54 -3.53 12.68
C LYS A 34 -4.04 -4.10 14.02
N THR A 35 -5.01 -3.43 14.65
CA THR A 35 -5.62 -3.83 15.92
C THR A 35 -6.94 -4.61 15.77
N ARG A 36 -7.48 -4.73 14.56
CA ARG A 36 -8.84 -5.23 14.30
C ARG A 36 -8.91 -6.64 13.69
N GLY A 37 -7.77 -7.30 13.51
CA GLY A 37 -7.78 -8.65 12.93
C GLY A 37 -6.40 -9.30 12.89
N ARG A 38 -6.36 -10.49 12.29
CA ARG A 38 -5.13 -11.20 11.93
C ARG A 38 -4.99 -11.19 10.42
N TYR A 39 -3.76 -11.25 9.95
CA TYR A 39 -3.45 -11.38 8.53
C TYR A 39 -2.35 -12.41 8.34
N ALA A 40 -2.26 -12.95 7.14
CA ALA A 40 -1.12 -13.72 6.67
C ALA A 40 -0.72 -13.18 5.29
N LEU A 41 0.57 -13.19 5.00
CA LEU A 41 1.05 -12.86 3.66
C LEU A 41 0.80 -14.03 2.71
N ILE A 42 0.37 -13.71 1.50
CA ILE A 42 0.35 -14.68 0.39
C ILE A 42 1.82 -14.89 -0.03
N PRO A 43 2.31 -16.13 -0.18
CA PRO A 43 3.67 -16.41 -0.63
C PRO A 43 3.99 -15.69 -1.96
N ALA A 44 5.19 -15.12 -2.06
CA ALA A 44 5.57 -14.27 -3.18
C ALA A 44 5.68 -15.02 -4.53
N ASP A 45 5.88 -16.34 -4.49
CA ASP A 45 5.90 -17.23 -5.64
C ASP A 45 4.49 -17.57 -6.17
N TRP A 46 3.43 -17.23 -5.42
CA TRP A 46 2.05 -17.47 -5.83
C TRP A 46 1.46 -16.34 -6.68
N HIS A 47 2.18 -15.24 -6.86
CA HIS A 47 1.69 -14.10 -7.64
C HIS A 47 2.82 -13.35 -8.35
N GLN A 48 2.45 -12.58 -9.38
CA GLN A 48 3.39 -11.66 -10.00
C GLN A 48 3.75 -10.53 -9.03
N PRO A 49 4.99 -9.99 -9.07
CA PRO A 49 5.37 -8.87 -8.21
C PRO A 49 4.50 -7.63 -8.43
N LEU A 50 3.98 -7.05 -7.35
CA LEU A 50 3.19 -5.82 -7.38
C LEU A 50 4.12 -4.59 -7.43
N ARG A 51 4.58 -4.23 -8.63
CA ARG A 51 5.47 -3.08 -8.81
C ARG A 51 4.68 -1.77 -8.88
N GLN A 52 4.86 -0.91 -7.89
CA GLN A 52 4.28 0.44 -7.88
C GLN A 52 5.29 1.48 -8.37
N ARG A 53 4.83 2.45 -9.16
CA ARG A 53 5.68 3.49 -9.76
C ARG A 53 5.05 4.86 -9.55
N MET A 54 5.91 5.85 -9.35
CA MET A 54 5.55 7.26 -9.36
C MET A 54 6.13 7.93 -10.60
N VAL A 55 5.31 8.73 -11.30
CA VAL A 55 5.74 9.52 -12.44
C VAL A 55 5.38 10.98 -12.21
N ARG A 56 6.25 11.88 -12.67
CA ARG A 56 5.95 13.31 -12.74
C ARG A 56 5.37 13.62 -14.12
N LEU A 57 4.25 14.33 -14.16
CA LEU A 57 3.64 14.74 -15.43
C LEU A 57 4.44 15.87 -16.09
N LYS A 58 4.37 15.95 -17.42
CA LYS A 58 4.99 17.06 -18.16
C LYS A 58 4.29 18.37 -17.79
N GLY A 59 5.08 19.43 -17.57
CA GLY A 59 4.56 20.74 -17.16
C GLY A 59 4.13 20.82 -15.69
N ALA A 60 4.42 19.81 -14.86
CA ALA A 60 4.17 19.90 -13.44
C ALA A 60 5.08 20.98 -12.80
N GLY A 61 4.49 21.85 -11.97
CA GLY A 61 5.21 22.96 -11.33
C GLY A 61 6.06 22.52 -10.12
N ALA A 62 6.76 23.48 -9.52
CA ALA A 62 7.74 23.27 -8.44
C ALA A 62 7.26 22.35 -7.30
N ILE A 63 6.02 22.50 -6.85
CA ILE A 63 5.45 21.66 -5.77
C ILE A 63 5.48 20.16 -6.11
N ALA A 64 5.21 19.81 -7.36
CA ALA A 64 5.25 18.41 -7.79
C ALA A 64 6.69 17.89 -7.86
N GLU A 65 7.66 18.77 -8.16
CA GLU A 65 9.08 18.44 -8.13
C GLU A 65 9.56 18.20 -6.70
N ASP A 66 9.19 19.09 -5.77
CA ASP A 66 9.51 18.98 -4.35
C ASP A 66 8.91 17.70 -3.75
N PHE A 67 7.66 17.38 -4.11
CA PHE A 67 7.04 16.13 -3.66
C PHE A 67 7.74 14.91 -4.24
N TYR A 68 8.10 14.93 -5.53
CA TYR A 68 8.85 13.83 -6.16
C TYR A 68 10.22 13.63 -5.49
N ALA A 69 10.91 14.71 -5.15
CA ALA A 69 12.17 14.67 -4.41
C ALA A 69 11.98 14.14 -2.99
N TYR A 70 10.95 14.62 -2.27
CA TYR A 70 10.61 14.17 -0.92
C TYR A 70 10.38 12.66 -0.86
N MET A 71 9.70 12.08 -1.84
CA MET A 71 9.40 10.64 -1.88
C MET A 71 10.67 9.76 -1.94
N ASN A 72 11.81 10.32 -2.37
CA ASN A 72 13.09 9.63 -2.39
C ASN A 72 13.91 9.80 -1.10
N THR A 73 13.47 10.64 -0.16
CA THR A 73 14.17 10.84 1.12
C THR A 73 14.03 9.63 2.03
N GLU A 74 14.99 9.43 2.93
CA GLU A 74 14.92 8.32 3.89
C GLU A 74 13.69 8.41 4.80
N LYS A 75 13.21 9.63 5.09
CA LYS A 75 11.97 9.83 5.85
C LYS A 75 10.75 9.24 5.14
N ALA A 76 10.57 9.54 3.85
CA ALA A 76 9.46 9.00 3.08
C ALA A 76 9.59 7.48 2.90
N ARG A 77 10.81 7.00 2.65
CA ARG A 77 11.13 5.56 2.52
C ARG A 77 10.87 4.80 3.81
N ALA A 78 11.19 5.37 4.98
CA ALA A 78 10.88 4.78 6.27
C ALA A 78 9.37 4.60 6.46
N ILE A 79 8.56 5.62 6.16
CA ILE A 79 7.09 5.53 6.21
C ILE A 79 6.59 4.39 5.29
N MET A 80 7.14 4.26 4.08
CA MET A 80 6.76 3.17 3.18
C MET A 80 7.08 1.79 3.78
N ARG A 81 8.24 1.62 4.41
CA ARG A 81 8.61 0.35 5.07
C ARG A 81 7.70 0.04 6.26
N ASP A 82 7.33 1.05 7.05
CA ASP A 82 6.40 0.90 8.18
C ASP A 82 5.01 0.39 7.74
N TYR A 83 4.62 0.72 6.51
CA TYR A 83 3.40 0.24 5.86
C TYR A 83 3.66 -0.99 4.96
N GLY A 84 4.80 -1.67 5.08
CA GLY A 84 5.06 -2.96 4.45
C GLY A 84 5.41 -2.93 2.96
N PHE A 85 5.76 -1.76 2.42
CA PHE A 85 6.26 -1.67 1.05
C PHE A 85 7.73 -2.08 0.96
N SER A 86 8.05 -2.86 -0.07
CA SER A 86 9.45 -3.09 -0.47
C SER A 86 9.91 -1.98 -1.40
N LEU A 87 11.10 -1.45 -1.16
CA LEU A 87 11.68 -0.38 -1.95
C LEU A 87 12.83 -0.94 -2.81
N PRO A 88 13.00 -0.46 -4.04
CA PRO A 88 14.15 -0.83 -4.85
C PRO A 88 15.45 -0.42 -4.13
N GLU A 89 16.49 -1.22 -4.29
CA GLU A 89 17.84 -0.85 -3.88
C GLU A 89 18.27 0.38 -4.71
N SER A 90 18.80 1.38 -4.01
CA SER A 90 19.24 2.66 -4.59
C SER A 90 20.67 2.57 -5.11
#